data_AF-A0A969SEF0-F1
#
_entry.id   AF-A0A969SEF0-F1
#
_cell.length_a   1.000
_cell.length_b   1.000
_cell.length_c   1.000
_cell.angle_alpha   90.00
_cell.angle_beta   90.00
_cell.angle_gamma   90.00
#
_symmetry.space_group_name_H-M   'P 1'
#
loop_
_entity.id
_entity.type
_entity.pdbx_description
1 polymer ?
#
loop_
_entity_poly.entity_id
_entity_poly.type
_entity_poly.pdbx_seq_one_letter_code
_entity_poly.pdbx_strand_id
1 'polypeptide(L)'
;PARLLKTLMVEAGGKPAVAIIASDRTVSLKKLAAAARVKEAAMMAPAVAERITGYHVGGISPLGQKKRVPAFLDAAAMAHATVLVNGGRRGLQIELPPARLAALTGAQVVDLA
;
A
#
# COMPACT_ATOMS: atom_id res chain seq x y z
N PRO A 1 -15.74 -0.14 -6.34
CA PRO A 1 -14.78 -0.67 -5.34
C PRO A 1 -13.35 -0.82 -5.88
N ALA A 2 -13.18 -1.48 -7.02
CA ALA A 2 -11.86 -1.81 -7.61
C ALA A 2 -10.87 -0.64 -7.79
N ARG A 3 -11.36 0.60 -8.01
CA ARG A 3 -10.54 1.81 -8.15
C ARG A 3 -10.16 2.48 -6.83
N LEU A 4 -10.83 2.16 -5.73
CA LEU A 4 -10.52 2.69 -4.40
C LEU A 4 -9.50 1.76 -3.74
N LEU A 5 -8.28 2.23 -3.54
CA LEU A 5 -7.21 1.43 -2.96
C LEU A 5 -7.00 1.75 -1.49
N LYS A 6 -6.79 0.70 -0.70
CA LYS A 6 -6.35 0.80 0.69
C LYS A 6 -4.83 0.65 0.76
N THR A 7 -4.23 1.34 1.73
CA THR A 7 -2.80 1.25 2.02
C THR A 7 -2.62 0.46 3.31
N LEU A 8 -1.93 -0.67 3.22
CA LEU A 8 -1.71 -1.59 4.32
C LEU A 8 -0.22 -1.60 4.67
N MET A 9 0.10 -1.39 5.95
CA MET A 9 1.45 -1.61 6.45
C MET A 9 1.64 -3.11 6.71
N VAL A 10 2.76 -3.63 6.26
CA VAL A 10 3.16 -5.03 6.46
C VAL A 10 4.60 -5.09 6.95
N GLU A 11 4.96 -6.21 7.55
CA GLU A 11 6.33 -6.57 7.85
C GLU A 11 6.77 -7.62 6.83
N ALA A 12 7.82 -7.34 6.05
CA ALA A 12 8.41 -8.26 5.09
C ALA A 12 9.84 -8.58 5.54
N GLY A 13 10.09 -9.83 5.93
CA GLY A 13 11.39 -10.24 6.50
C GLY A 13 11.81 -9.39 7.71
N GLY A 14 10.86 -9.05 8.59
CA GLY A 14 11.08 -8.22 9.78
C GLY A 14 11.28 -6.73 9.51
N LYS A 15 11.09 -6.25 8.27
CA LYS A 15 11.22 -4.84 7.89
C LYS A 15 9.87 -4.27 7.45
N PRO A 16 9.59 -2.98 7.73
CA PRO A 16 8.35 -2.35 7.30
C PRO A 16 8.28 -2.24 5.77
N ALA A 17 7.10 -2.50 5.22
CA ALA A 17 6.75 -2.27 3.82
C ALA A 17 5.28 -1.86 3.70
N VAL A 18 4.88 -1.43 2.50
CA VAL A 18 3.53 -0.98 2.16
C VAL A 18 2.95 -1.86 1.05
N ALA A 19 1.73 -2.34 1.23
CA ALA A 19 0.91 -2.92 0.17
C ALA A 19 -0.22 -1.96 -0.21
N ILE A 20 -0.39 -1.68 -1.50
CA ILE A 20 -1.44 -0.83 -2.06
C ILE A 20 -2.30 -1.73 -2.95
N ILE A 21 -3.54 -1.97 -2.55
CA ILE A 21 -4.45 -2.92 -3.20
C ILE A 21 -5.88 -2.39 -3.17
N ALA A 22 -6.72 -2.82 -4.11
CA ALA A 22 -8.14 -2.50 -4.11
C ALA A 22 -8.80 -2.82 -2.76
N SER A 23 -9.70 -1.95 -2.32
CA SER A 23 -10.25 -1.97 -0.96
C SER A 23 -11.07 -3.23 -0.66
N ASP A 24 -11.65 -3.83 -1.70
CA ASP A 24 -12.43 -5.06 -1.69
C ASP A 24 -11.60 -6.33 -1.89
N ARG A 25 -10.27 -6.23 -2.04
CA ARG A 25 -9.36 -7.38 -2.14
C ARG A 25 -8.53 -7.57 -0.88
N THR A 26 -7.98 -8.76 -0.69
CA THR A 26 -7.07 -9.09 0.41
C THR A 26 -5.66 -9.29 -0.14
N VAL A 27 -4.65 -8.80 0.58
CA VAL A 27 -3.26 -9.01 0.19
C VAL A 27 -2.83 -10.44 0.46
N SER A 28 -2.26 -11.10 -0.54
CA SER A 28 -1.53 -12.34 -0.40
C SER A 28 -0.13 -12.06 0.16
N LEU A 29 0.03 -12.31 1.46
CA LEU A 29 1.32 -12.14 2.14
C LEU A 29 2.43 -12.99 1.53
N LYS A 30 2.08 -14.16 0.96
CA LYS A 30 3.02 -15.02 0.22
C LYS A 30 3.53 -14.34 -1.04
N LYS A 31 2.65 -13.72 -1.84
CA LYS A 31 3.05 -12.98 -3.06
C LYS A 31 3.87 -11.74 -2.71
N LEU A 32 3.48 -11.03 -1.65
CA LEU A 32 4.25 -9.87 -1.16
C LEU A 32 5.64 -10.29 -0.69
N ALA A 33 5.78 -11.38 0.07
CA ALA A 33 7.08 -11.91 0.49
C ALA A 33 7.97 -12.26 -0.71
N ALA A 34 7.40 -12.91 -1.73
CA ALA A 34 8.11 -13.23 -2.97
C ALA A 34 8.57 -11.96 -3.70
N ALA A 35 7.69 -10.96 -3.84
CA ALA A 35 8.03 -9.68 -4.46
C ALA A 35 9.15 -8.93 -3.69
N ALA A 36 9.09 -8.96 -2.36
CA ALA A 36 10.09 -8.39 -1.47
C ALA A 36 11.38 -9.24 -1.36
N ARG A 37 11.43 -10.42 -1.98
CA ARG A 37 12.56 -11.36 -1.94
C ARG A 37 12.93 -11.78 -0.50
N VAL A 38 11.92 -12.03 0.32
CA VAL A 38 12.04 -12.50 1.70
C VAL A 38 11.28 -13.80 1.90
N LYS A 39 11.57 -14.51 2.99
CA LYS A 39 10.92 -15.80 3.29
C LYS A 39 9.44 -15.66 3.67
N GLU A 40 9.09 -14.58 4.37
CA GLU A 40 7.74 -14.37 4.90
C GLU A 40 7.38 -12.88 4.99
N ALA A 41 6.08 -12.64 5.02
CA ALA A 41 5.50 -11.35 5.33
C ALA A 41 4.28 -11.50 6.25
N ALA A 42 4.03 -10.49 7.08
CA ALA A 42 2.94 -10.45 8.05
C ALA A 42 2.25 -9.08 8.05
N MET A 43 1.00 -9.04 8.49
CA MET A 43 0.31 -7.77 8.72
C MET A 43 0.96 -7.03 9.89
N MET A 44 1.22 -5.73 9.72
CA MET A 44 1.79 -4.91 10.78
C MET A 44 0.71 -4.57 11.82
N ALA A 45 1.09 -4.59 13.10
CA ALA A 45 0.21 -4.15 14.18
C ALA A 45 -0.21 -2.67 14.00
N PRO A 46 -1.50 -2.31 14.20
CA PRO A 46 -2.02 -0.95 14.02
C PRO A 46 -1.16 0.15 14.66
N ALA A 47 -0.81 0.01 15.94
CA ALA A 47 -0.03 1.02 16.66
C ALA A 47 1.36 1.27 16.05
N VAL A 48 1.99 0.22 15.50
CA VAL A 48 3.29 0.35 14.82
C VAL A 48 3.12 1.04 13.47
N ALA A 49 2.07 0.69 12.72
CA ALA A 49 1.74 1.32 11.46
C ALA A 49 1.49 2.82 11.62
N GLU A 50 0.73 3.24 12.63
CA GLU A 50 0.47 4.66 12.87
C GLU A 50 1.75 5.43 13.23
N ARG A 51 2.61 4.84 14.07
CA ARG A 51 3.90 5.44 14.44
C ARG A 51 4.82 5.65 13.23
N ILE A 52 4.94 4.64 12.36
CA ILE A 52 5.83 4.67 11.19
C ILE A 52 5.31 5.64 10.12
N THR A 53 3.99 5.64 9.90
CA THR A 53 3.38 6.43 8.82
C THR A 53 3.11 7.86 9.23
N GLY A 54 2.79 8.09 10.50
CA GLY A 54 2.24 9.36 10.99
C GLY A 54 0.75 9.55 10.71
N TYR A 55 0.07 8.53 10.19
CA TYR A 55 -1.37 8.52 9.92
C TYR A 55 -2.10 7.56 10.85
N HIS A 56 -3.41 7.73 10.99
CA HIS A 56 -4.24 6.77 11.69
C HIS A 56 -4.71 5.64 10.77
N VAL A 57 -4.91 4.45 11.34
CA VAL A 57 -5.50 3.31 10.63
C VAL A 57 -6.86 3.69 10.05
N GLY A 58 -7.15 3.20 8.84
CA GLY A 58 -8.31 3.61 8.04
C GLY A 58 -8.10 4.89 7.22
N GLY A 59 -7.05 5.66 7.50
CA GLY A 59 -6.68 6.88 6.75
C GLY A 59 -5.23 6.90 6.26
N ILE A 60 -4.48 5.80 6.41
CA ILE A 60 -3.08 5.72 5.96
C ILE A 60 -3.02 6.00 4.46
N SER A 61 -2.29 7.05 4.11
CA SER A 61 -1.94 7.40 2.73
C SER A 61 -0.70 6.61 2.29
N PRO A 62 -0.59 6.21 1.01
CA PRO A 62 0.65 5.68 0.45
C PRO A 62 1.67 6.80 0.20
N LEU A 63 1.25 8.06 0.26
CA LEU A 63 2.06 9.26 0.06
C LEU A 63 2.27 10.00 1.38
N GLY A 64 3.40 10.69 1.53
CA GLY A 64 3.64 11.59 2.68
C GLY A 64 3.87 10.89 4.02
N GLN A 65 4.18 9.58 4.02
CA GLN A 65 4.51 8.85 5.25
C GLN A 65 5.80 9.40 5.89
N LYS A 66 5.84 9.49 7.23
CA LYS A 66 7.03 9.96 7.99
C LYS A 66 8.31 9.20 7.61
N LYS A 67 8.20 7.89 7.40
CA LYS A 67 9.30 7.04 6.91
C LYS A 67 8.94 6.47 5.55
N ARG A 68 9.79 6.70 4.54
CA ARG A 68 9.69 6.02 3.26
C ARG A 68 10.14 4.57 3.42
N VAL A 69 9.30 3.64 2.99
CA VAL A 69 9.53 2.18 3.05
C VAL A 69 9.24 1.55 1.68
N PRO A 70 9.75 0.34 1.40
CA PRO A 70 9.40 -0.36 0.16
C PRO A 70 7.88 -0.47 -0.01
N ALA A 71 7.41 -0.21 -1.22
CA ALA A 71 5.99 -0.21 -1.55
C ALA A 71 5.70 -1.19 -2.70
N PHE A 72 4.53 -1.82 -2.65
CA PHE A 72 4.06 -2.74 -3.66
C PHE A 72 2.64 -2.31 -4.06
N LEU A 73 2.43 -2.13 -5.36
CA LEU A 73 1.14 -1.77 -5.94
C LEU A 73 0.57 -2.99 -6.68
N ASP A 74 -0.66 -3.35 -6.36
CA ASP A 74 -1.38 -4.44 -7.01
C ASP A 74 -1.53 -4.18 -8.51
N ALA A 75 -1.11 -5.13 -9.33
CA ALA A 75 -1.07 -5.00 -10.78
C ALA A 75 -2.45 -4.73 -11.40
N ALA A 76 -3.53 -5.22 -10.77
CA ALA A 76 -4.89 -4.96 -11.23
C ALA A 76 -5.26 -3.46 -11.24
N ALA A 77 -4.61 -2.64 -10.41
CA ALA A 77 -4.80 -1.19 -10.41
C ALA A 77 -4.41 -0.54 -11.75
N MET A 78 -3.48 -1.15 -12.50
CA MET A 78 -3.00 -0.64 -13.79
C MET A 78 -4.04 -0.73 -14.90
N ALA A 79 -5.13 -1.51 -14.70
CA ALA A 79 -6.24 -1.59 -15.65
C ALA A 79 -7.17 -0.35 -15.61
N HIS A 80 -6.91 0.61 -14.73
CA HIS A 80 -7.73 1.81 -14.56
C HIS A 80 -6.99 3.05 -15.04
N ALA A 81 -7.72 3.99 -15.65
CA ALA A 81 -7.17 5.31 -16.01
C ALA A 81 -6.73 6.10 -14.76
N THR A 82 -7.52 6.03 -13.69
CA THR A 82 -7.24 6.63 -12.39
C THR A 82 -7.70 5.73 -11.24
N VAL A 83 -7.01 5.87 -10.11
CA VAL A 83 -7.30 5.22 -8.83
C VAL A 83 -7.44 6.26 -7.73
N LEU A 84 -8.20 5.93 -6.69
CA LEU A 84 -8.33 6.73 -5.47
C LEU A 84 -7.53 6.09 -4.35
N VAL A 85 -6.76 6.90 -3.61
CA VAL A 85 -6.05 6.48 -2.40
C VAL A 85 -6.34 7.44 -1.25
N ASN A 86 -6.25 6.98 -0.01
CA ASN A 86 -6.39 7.84 1.16
C ASN A 86 -5.42 9.03 1.09
N GLY A 87 -5.92 10.24 1.35
CA GLY A 87 -5.11 11.46 1.36
C GLY A 87 -4.45 11.79 2.70
N GLY A 88 -4.50 10.88 3.67
CA GLY A 88 -3.88 11.07 4.99
C GLY A 88 -4.77 11.75 6.04
N ARG A 89 -6.02 12.03 5.70
CA ARG A 89 -7.07 12.51 6.61
C ARG A 89 -8.37 11.80 6.30
N ARG A 90 -9.18 11.53 7.34
CA ARG A 90 -10.51 10.95 7.17
C ARG A 90 -11.36 11.82 6.24
N GLY A 91 -12.01 11.17 5.26
CA GLY A 91 -12.83 11.85 4.26
C GLY A 91 -12.06 12.50 3.10
N LEU A 92 -10.73 12.43 3.09
CA LEU A 92 -9.90 12.95 1.99
C LEU A 92 -9.35 11.80 1.15
N GLN A 93 -9.55 11.88 -0.17
CA GLN A 93 -9.00 10.96 -1.16
C GLN A 93 -8.18 11.73 -2.20
N ILE A 94 -7.17 11.08 -2.77
CA ILE A 94 -6.38 11.60 -3.88
C ILE A 94 -6.69 10.70 -5.09
N GLU A 95 -7.10 11.31 -6.20
CA GLU A 95 -7.30 10.63 -7.47
C GLU A 95 -6.11 10.91 -8.40
N LEU A 96 -5.49 9.85 -8.94
CA LEU A 96 -4.34 9.95 -9.83
C LEU A 96 -4.19 8.69 -10.70
N PRO A 97 -3.45 8.77 -11.83
CA PRO A 97 -3.09 7.58 -12.60
C PRO A 97 -2.25 6.60 -11.77
N PRO A 98 -2.48 5.28 -11.87
CA PRO A 98 -1.75 4.27 -11.08
C PRO A 98 -0.25 4.27 -11.38
N ALA A 99 0.14 4.53 -12.64
CA ALA A 99 1.54 4.72 -13.02
C ALA A 99 2.20 5.90 -12.26
N ARG A 100 1.47 7.00 -12.06
CA ARG A 100 1.97 8.16 -11.31
C ARG A 100 2.07 7.85 -9.82
N LEU A 101 1.09 7.12 -9.27
CA LEU A 101 1.15 6.61 -7.90
C LEU A 101 2.38 5.73 -7.67
N ALA A 102 2.65 4.79 -8.57
CA ALA A 102 3.84 3.92 -8.51
C ALA A 102 5.14 4.75 -8.55
N ALA A 103 5.22 5.74 -9.44
CA ALA A 103 6.39 6.61 -9.54
C ALA A 103 6.62 7.46 -8.27
N LEU A 104 5.57 8.03 -7.69
CA LEU A 104 5.67 8.86 -6.48
C LEU A 104 6.05 8.05 -5.22
N THR A 105 5.54 6.83 -5.13
CA THR A 105 5.82 5.91 -4.01
C THR A 105 7.13 5.14 -4.20
N GLY A 106 7.59 4.98 -5.44
CA GLY A 106 8.64 4.02 -5.79
C GLY A 106 8.14 2.57 -5.71
N ALA A 107 6.82 2.36 -5.86
CA ALA A 107 6.23 1.04 -5.69
C ALA A 107 6.58 0.11 -6.85
N GLN A 108 6.90 -1.14 -6.50
CA GLN A 108 6.96 -2.22 -7.48
C GLN A 108 5.54 -2.68 -7.82
N VAL A 109 5.21 -2.74 -9.10
CA VAL A 109 3.90 -3.25 -9.56
C VAL A 109 3.96 -4.78 -9.61
N VAL A 110 3.12 -5.46 -8.85
CA VAL A 110 3.08 -6.93 -8.73
C VAL A 110 1.65 -7.41 -8.47
N ASP A 111 1.34 -8.66 -8.81
CA ASP A 111 0.07 -9.26 -8.40
C ASP A 111 0.07 -9.50 -6.88
N LEU A 112 -0.84 -8.84 -6.16
CA LEU A 112 -0.89 -8.87 -4.71
C LEU A 112 -2.06 -9.65 -4.12
N ALA A 113 -2.99 -10.20 -4.91
CA ALA A 113 -4.14 -10.92 -4.36
C ALA A 113 -4.00 -12.43 -4.39
#